data_AF-A0A845YEF0-F1
#
_entry.id   AF-A0A845YEF0-F1
#
_cell.length_a   1.000
_cell.length_b   1.000
_cell.length_c   1.000
_cell.angle_alpha   90.00
_cell.angle_beta   90.00
_cell.angle_gamma   90.00
#
_symmetry.space_group_name_H-M   'P 1'
#
loop_
_entity.id
_entity.type
_entity.pdbx_description
1 polymer ?
#
loop_
_entity_poly.entity_id
_entity_poly.type
_entity_poly.pdbx_seq_one_letter_code
_entity_poly.pdbx_strand_id
1 'polypeptide(L)'
;MVKYTTDISNQIPDFDVLMGQVMPLEPADYKQAIEITKRVTHQEHRWQTYLNMLALLAFEEWFQEREGKLKLDTTNCSVFQPESAQVIEAVCNLQVGEFKLCLIATES
;
A
#
# COMPACT_ATOMS: atom_id res chain seq x y z
N MET A 1 -23.44 -15.99 -47.97
CA MET A 1 -23.35 -16.39 -46.54
C MET A 1 -22.04 -15.85 -46.01
N VAL A 2 -22.07 -14.68 -45.36
CA VAL A 2 -20.85 -14.01 -44.85
C VAL A 2 -20.62 -14.51 -43.42
N LYS A 3 -19.46 -15.13 -43.17
CA LYS A 3 -19.05 -15.54 -41.82
C LYS A 3 -18.32 -14.36 -41.18
N TYR A 4 -18.93 -13.78 -40.15
CA TYR A 4 -18.26 -12.85 -39.25
C TYR A 4 -17.47 -13.68 -38.23
N THR A 5 -16.18 -13.85 -38.44
CA THR A 5 -15.26 -14.28 -37.37
C THR A 5 -14.84 -13.04 -36.62
N THR A 6 -15.47 -12.81 -35.46
CA THR A 6 -15.06 -11.79 -34.51
C THR A 6 -13.74 -12.24 -33.89
N ASP A 7 -12.66 -11.50 -34.18
CA ASP A 7 -11.37 -11.68 -33.53
C ASP A 7 -11.47 -11.16 -32.09
N ILE A 8 -11.43 -12.09 -31.14
CA ILE A 8 -11.58 -11.85 -29.69
C ILE A 8 -10.22 -11.60 -29.01
N SER A 9 -9.10 -11.60 -29.76
CA SER A 9 -7.76 -11.50 -29.16
C SER A 9 -7.45 -10.17 -28.47
N ASN A 10 -8.23 -9.12 -28.73
CA ASN A 10 -8.04 -7.78 -28.15
C ASN A 10 -8.95 -7.46 -26.94
N GLN A 11 -9.69 -8.43 -26.40
CA GLN A 11 -10.63 -8.20 -25.28
C GLN A 11 -10.24 -8.88 -23.97
N ILE A 12 -9.10 -9.58 -23.92
CA ILE A 12 -8.62 -10.17 -22.67
C ILE A 12 -7.76 -9.10 -21.99
N PRO A 13 -8.21 -8.53 -20.85
CA PRO A 13 -7.36 -7.64 -20.07
C PRO A 13 -6.10 -8.42 -19.71
N ASP A 14 -4.94 -7.78 -19.83
CA ASP A 14 -3.67 -8.37 -19.47
C ASP A 14 -3.80 -9.00 -18.06
N PHE A 15 -3.50 -10.30 -17.96
CA PHE A 15 -3.70 -11.08 -16.75
C PHE A 15 -2.89 -10.49 -15.58
N ASP A 16 -1.77 -9.85 -15.90
CA ASP A 16 -0.91 -9.12 -14.95
C ASP A 16 -1.57 -7.84 -14.42
N VAL A 17 -2.50 -7.24 -15.17
CA VAL A 17 -3.32 -6.10 -14.71
C VAL A 17 -4.45 -6.56 -13.79
N LEU A 18 -4.93 -7.81 -13.97
CA LEU A 18 -6.05 -8.38 -13.21
C LEU A 18 -5.63 -8.99 -11.86
N MET A 19 -4.40 -9.50 -11.74
CA MET A 19 -3.95 -10.18 -10.51
C MET A 19 -3.47 -9.25 -9.40
N GLY A 20 -3.44 -7.94 -9.62
CA GLY A 20 -2.83 -7.01 -8.69
C GLY A 20 -1.30 -7.17 -8.72
N GLN A 21 -0.60 -6.05 -8.85
CA GLN A 21 0.85 -6.10 -8.85
C GLN A 21 1.34 -6.39 -7.44
N VAL A 22 2.14 -7.44 -7.28
CA VAL A 22 2.76 -7.79 -6.02
C VAL A 22 4.04 -6.98 -5.88
N MET A 23 4.12 -6.18 -4.82
CA MET A 23 5.35 -5.49 -4.47
C MET A 23 6.19 -6.41 -3.57
N PRO A 24 7.42 -6.77 -3.98
CA PRO A 24 8.32 -7.48 -3.09
C PRO A 24 8.68 -6.56 -1.93
N LEU A 25 8.71 -7.11 -0.71
CA LEU A 25 9.24 -6.43 0.46
C LEU A 25 10.61 -7.00 0.78
N GLU A 26 11.56 -6.12 1.08
CA GLU A 26 12.91 -6.48 1.44
C GLU A 26 13.03 -6.79 2.95
N PRO A 27 14.04 -7.57 3.38
CA PRO A 27 14.29 -7.82 4.80
C PRO A 27 14.40 -6.57 5.67
N ALA A 28 14.78 -5.43 5.09
CA ALA A 28 14.84 -4.14 5.75
C ALA A 28 13.44 -3.60 6.10
N ASP A 29 12.45 -3.81 5.25
CA ASP A 29 11.08 -3.32 5.43
C ASP A 29 10.40 -3.99 6.62
N TYR A 30 10.56 -5.30 6.72
CA TYR A 30 10.08 -6.06 7.88
C TYR A 30 10.71 -5.58 9.19
N LYS A 31 12.02 -5.28 9.19
CA LYS A 31 12.71 -4.72 10.37
C LYS A 31 12.15 -3.35 10.73
N GLN A 32 11.94 -2.48 9.74
CA GLN A 32 11.37 -1.16 9.96
C GLN A 32 9.94 -1.24 10.51
N ALA A 33 9.10 -2.13 9.97
CA ALA A 33 7.76 -2.38 10.48
C ALA A 33 7.76 -2.89 11.93
N ILE A 34 8.71 -3.75 12.30
CA ILE A 34 8.91 -4.19 13.68
C ILE A 34 9.28 -3.01 14.60
N GLU A 35 10.21 -2.16 14.19
CA GLU A 35 10.63 -1.01 15.02
C GLU A 35 9.50 0.00 15.27
N ILE A 36 8.64 0.23 14.28
CA ILE A 36 7.44 1.06 14.46
C ILE A 36 6.45 0.40 15.42
N THR A 37 6.20 -0.90 15.23
CA THR A 37 5.26 -1.67 16.06
C THR A 37 5.67 -1.71 17.53
N LYS A 38 6.98 -1.69 17.85
CA LYS A 38 7.47 -1.61 19.23
C LYS A 38 7.03 -0.34 19.97
N ARG A 39 6.66 0.73 19.24
CA ARG A 39 6.17 2.00 19.82
C ARG A 39 4.70 1.92 20.23
N VAL A 40 3.98 0.87 19.81
CA VAL A 40 2.57 0.66 20.14
C VAL A 40 2.44 -0.03 21.49
N THR A 41 1.80 0.66 22.43
CA THR A 41 1.65 0.18 23.81
C THR A 41 0.73 -1.03 23.88
N HIS A 42 -0.44 -0.91 23.26
CA HIS A 42 -1.52 -1.89 23.24
C HIS A 42 -1.24 -3.03 22.26
N GLN A 43 -1.22 -4.27 22.75
CA GLN A 43 -0.82 -5.44 21.97
C GLN A 43 -1.81 -5.74 20.83
N GLU A 44 -3.09 -5.47 21.06
CA GLU A 44 -4.19 -5.61 20.11
C GLU A 44 -3.99 -4.79 18.83
N HIS A 45 -3.30 -3.64 18.90
CA HIS A 45 -3.05 -2.78 17.75
C HIS A 45 -1.72 -3.09 17.03
N ARG A 46 -0.86 -3.93 17.62
CA ARG A 46 0.47 -4.21 17.08
C ARG A 46 0.42 -4.92 15.73
N TRP A 47 -0.47 -5.90 15.58
CA TRP A 47 -0.59 -6.63 14.31
C TRP A 47 -1.02 -5.71 13.17
N GLN A 48 -2.08 -4.92 13.39
CA GLN A 48 -2.56 -4.01 12.37
C GLN A 48 -1.56 -2.88 12.08
N THR A 49 -0.85 -2.37 13.10
CA THR A 49 0.21 -1.36 12.89
C THR A 49 1.35 -1.93 12.05
N TYR A 50 1.73 -3.19 12.30
CA TYR A 50 2.72 -3.89 11.50
C TYR A 50 2.28 -4.01 10.03
N LEU A 51 1.05 -4.48 9.78
CA LEU A 51 0.51 -4.58 8.42
C LEU A 51 0.41 -3.22 7.73
N ASN A 52 -0.05 -2.19 8.44
CA ASN A 52 -0.13 -0.83 7.94
C ASN A 52 1.25 -0.29 7.56
N MET A 53 2.28 -0.57 8.37
CA MET A 53 3.64 -0.14 8.05
C MET A 53 4.19 -0.87 6.82
N LEU A 54 3.94 -2.17 6.66
CA LEU A 54 4.31 -2.91 5.44
C LEU A 54 3.58 -2.38 4.20
N ALA A 55 2.28 -2.09 4.32
CA ALA A 55 1.50 -1.52 3.23
C ALA A 55 2.03 -0.13 2.81
N LEU A 56 2.46 0.70 3.76
CA LEU A 56 3.08 1.98 3.46
C LEU A 56 4.39 1.80 2.69
N LEU A 57 5.28 0.91 3.14
CA LEU A 57 6.58 0.67 2.50
C LEU A 57 6.41 0.12 1.08
N ALA A 58 5.56 -0.89 0.90
CA ALA A 58 5.23 -1.43 -0.42
C ALA A 58 4.62 -0.36 -1.34
N PHE A 59 3.74 0.50 -0.81
CA PHE A 59 3.14 1.58 -1.58
C PHE A 59 4.17 2.65 -1.97
N GLU A 60 5.07 3.02 -1.07
CA GLU A 60 6.16 3.96 -1.35
C GLU A 60 7.02 3.45 -2.51
N GLU A 61 7.45 2.19 -2.46
CA GLU A 61 8.24 1.58 -3.53
C GLU A 61 7.46 1.51 -4.85
N TRP A 62 6.23 1.00 -4.81
CA TRP A 62 5.33 0.94 -5.97
C TRP A 62 5.15 2.30 -6.64
N PHE A 63 5.01 3.34 -5.82
CA PHE A 63 4.80 4.70 -6.27
C PHE A 63 6.06 5.28 -6.91
N GLN A 64 7.23 5.06 -6.31
CA GLN A 64 8.51 5.53 -6.86
C GLN A 64 8.83 4.89 -8.22
N GLU A 65 8.52 3.60 -8.40
CA GLU A 65 8.74 2.91 -9.69
C GLU A 65 7.91 3.49 -10.85
N ARG A 66 6.72 4.04 -10.58
CA ARG A 66 5.75 4.45 -11.61
C ARG A 66 5.69 5.95 -11.80
N GLU A 67 5.69 6.71 -10.72
CA GLU A 67 5.31 8.13 -10.71
C GLU A 67 6.29 8.99 -9.90
N GLY A 68 7.59 8.90 -10.21
CA GLY A 68 8.63 9.73 -9.56
C GLY A 68 8.53 11.25 -9.79
N LYS A 69 7.50 11.73 -10.52
CA LYS A 69 7.24 13.17 -10.71
C LYS A 69 6.32 13.77 -9.65
N LEU A 70 5.43 12.96 -9.07
CA LEU A 70 4.54 13.40 -8.02
C LEU A 70 5.24 13.23 -6.67
N LYS A 71 5.06 14.20 -5.77
CA LYS A 71 5.62 14.12 -4.42
C LYS A 71 4.73 13.27 -3.55
N LEU A 72 5.31 12.24 -2.95
CA LEU A 72 4.72 11.48 -1.86
C LEU A 72 5.20 12.09 -0.54
N ASP A 73 4.29 12.63 0.26
CA ASP A 73 4.57 13.14 1.60
C ASP A 73 3.98 12.18 2.64
N THR A 74 4.89 11.65 3.47
CA THR A 74 4.59 10.69 4.53
C THR A 74 4.86 11.25 5.92
N THR A 75 5.26 12.53 6.02
CA THR A 75 5.71 13.19 7.25
C THR A 75 4.67 13.12 8.37
N ASN A 76 3.38 13.26 8.02
CA ASN A 76 2.27 13.28 8.96
C ASN A 76 1.43 11.99 8.94
N CYS A 77 1.97 10.90 8.38
CA CYS A 77 1.25 9.63 8.32
C CYS A 77 0.90 9.11 9.72
N SER A 78 -0.35 8.64 9.87
CA SER A 78 -0.87 8.13 11.15
C SER A 78 -0.01 7.02 11.75
N VAL A 79 0.60 6.19 10.91
CA VAL A 79 1.43 5.04 11.33
C VAL A 79 2.69 5.46 12.10
N PHE A 80 3.18 6.68 11.90
CA PHE A 80 4.34 7.22 12.62
C PHE A 80 3.95 7.93 13.92
N GLN A 81 2.66 8.14 14.15
CA GLN A 81 2.11 8.83 15.31
C GLN A 81 1.53 7.80 16.28
N PRO A 82 2.13 7.60 17.47
CA PRO A 82 1.67 6.58 18.41
C PRO A 82 0.20 6.75 18.82
N GLU A 83 -0.27 7.98 18.99
CA GLU A 83 -1.66 8.28 19.37
C GLU A 83 -2.66 7.85 18.28
N SER A 84 -2.32 8.09 17.02
CA SER A 84 -3.18 7.79 15.86
C SER A 84 -3.11 6.31 15.47
N ALA A 85 -1.93 5.70 15.49
CA ALA A 85 -1.71 4.29 15.12
C ALA A 85 -2.44 3.30 16.03
N GLN A 86 -2.79 3.72 17.26
CA GLN A 86 -3.54 2.92 18.22
C GLN A 86 -5.06 3.00 18.02
N VAL A 87 -5.56 4.00 17.28
CA VAL A 87 -7.00 4.22 17.10
C VAL A 87 -7.45 3.91 15.67
N ILE A 88 -6.57 4.14 14.70
CA ILE A 88 -6.88 4.03 13.28
C ILE A 88 -6.19 2.81 12.71
N GLU A 89 -6.99 1.82 12.31
CA GLU A 89 -6.55 0.58 11.66
C GLU A 89 -6.18 0.79 10.18
N ALA A 90 -5.68 1.97 9.82
CA ALA A 90 -5.30 2.36 8.46
C ALA A 90 -4.12 3.35 8.48
N VAL A 91 -3.40 3.43 7.37
CA VAL A 91 -2.42 4.50 7.11
C VAL A 91 -3.17 5.70 6.57
N CYS A 92 -3.31 6.76 7.36
CA CYS A 92 -4.00 7.99 7.01
C CYS A 92 -3.01 9.15 6.90
N ASN A 93 -3.49 10.27 6.34
CA ASN A 93 -2.72 11.49 6.09
C ASN A 93 -1.53 11.29 5.13
N LEU A 94 -1.61 10.27 4.28
CA LEU A 94 -0.70 10.12 3.15
C LEU A 94 -1.06 11.16 2.09
N GLN A 95 -0.09 11.90 1.56
CA GLN A 95 -0.34 12.92 0.55
C GLN A 95 0.44 12.65 -0.74
N VAL A 96 -0.27 12.65 -1.87
CA VAL A 96 0.29 12.52 -3.23
C VAL A 96 -0.10 13.76 -4.02
N GLY A 97 0.86 14.68 -4.20
CA GLY A 97 0.57 16.01 -4.75
C GLY A 97 -0.51 16.72 -3.92
N GLU A 98 -1.65 17.01 -4.55
CA GLU A 98 -2.79 17.68 -3.90
C GLU A 98 -3.84 16.70 -3.33
N PHE A 99 -3.60 15.39 -3.42
CA PHE A 99 -4.54 14.36 -2.99
C PHE A 99 -4.16 13.80 -1.62
N LYS A 100 -5.17 13.60 -0.77
CA LYS A 100 -5.03 12.84 0.48
C LYS A 100 -5.51 11.41 0.26
N LEU A 101 -4.71 10.45 0.69
CA LEU A 101 -4.93 9.02 0.54
C LEU A 101 -4.98 8.36 1.92
N CYS A 102 -5.71 7.24 1.99
CA CYS A 102 -5.66 6.32 3.11
C CYS A 102 -5.40 4.91 2.57
N LEU A 103 -4.47 4.18 3.18
CA LEU A 103 -4.20 2.78 2.87
C LEU A 103 -4.86 1.91 3.94
N ILE A 104 -5.62 0.92 3.51
CA ILE A 104 -6.23 -0.08 4.39
C ILE A 104 -5.51 -1.40 4.11
N ALA A 105 -4.68 -1.83 5.06
CA ALA A 105 -4.00 -3.11 4.97
C ALA A 105 -4.93 -4.22 5.47
N THR A 106 -5.20 -5.20 4.62
CA THR A 106 -5.98 -6.39 4.98
C THR A 106 -5.12 -7.63 4.78
N GLU A 107 -5.25 -8.59 5.67
CA GLU A 107 -4.76 -9.95 5.43
C GLU A 107 -5.73 -10.71 4.52
N SER A 108 -5.20 -11.63 3.72
CA SER A 108 -5.95 -12.44 2.74
C SER A 108 -5.53 -13.89 2.81
#